data_AF-A0A829NAJ9-F1
#
_entry.id   AF-A0A829NAJ9-F1
#
_cell.length_a   1.000
_cell.length_b   1.000
_cell.length_c   1.000
_cell.angle_alpha   90.00
_cell.angle_beta   90.00
_cell.angle_gamma   90.00
#
_symmetry.space_group_name_H-M   'P 1'
#
loop_
_entity.id
_entity.type
_entity.pdbx_description
1 polymer ?
#
loop_
_entity_poly.entity_id
_entity_poly.type
_entity_poly.pdbx_seq_one_letter_code
_entity_poly.pdbx_strand_id
1 'polypeptide(L)'
;MDKPAMASVFRMRQAPATVSGVRSVGQGQADPVIGRRPLGEAIRFVIDAHPHYDISGVSIAYGDGSAPRLGRREVKALWAEYGRRWMEE
;
A
#
# COMPACT_ATOMS: atom_id res chain seq x y z
N MET A 1 -1.21 -9.44 -10.22
CA MET A 1 -1.93 -10.20 -9.18
C MET A 1 -3.26 -10.66 -9.75
N ASP A 2 -3.66 -11.91 -9.51
CA ASP A 2 -4.96 -12.43 -9.96
C ASP A 2 -6.10 -12.03 -9.01
N LYS A 3 -7.35 -12.23 -9.45
CA LYS A 3 -8.54 -11.86 -8.66
C LYS A 3 -8.64 -12.58 -7.31
N PRO A 4 -8.41 -13.90 -7.21
CA PRO A 4 -8.44 -14.60 -5.92
C PRO A 4 -7.39 -14.07 -4.92
N ALA A 5 -6.17 -13.78 -5.36
CA ALA A 5 -5.15 -13.19 -4.50
C ALA A 5 -5.55 -11.79 -4.04
N MET A 6 -6.07 -10.94 -4.94
CA MET A 6 -6.54 -9.60 -4.56
C MET A 6 -7.69 -9.65 -3.54
N ALA A 7 -8.62 -10.59 -3.68
CA ALA A 7 -9.71 -10.78 -2.71
C ALA A 7 -9.19 -11.20 -1.32
N SER A 8 -8.15 -12.03 -1.27
CA SER A 8 -7.52 -12.42 -0.01
C SER A 8 -6.82 -11.23 0.66
N VAL A 9 -6.10 -10.40 -0.10
CA VAL A 9 -5.52 -9.15 0.41
C VAL A 9 -6.61 -8.21 0.94
N PHE A 10 -7.72 -8.05 0.21
CA PHE A 10 -8.84 -7.24 0.65
C PHE A 10 -9.46 -7.72 1.98
N ARG A 11 -9.56 -9.04 2.18
CA ARG A 11 -10.02 -9.62 3.46
C ARG A 11 -9.07 -9.27 4.61
N MET A 12 -7.78 -9.14 4.33
CA MET A 12 -6.75 -8.75 5.31
C MET A 12 -6.60 -7.24 5.48
N ARG A 13 -7.52 -6.40 4.98
CA ARG A 13 -7.39 -4.92 5.02
C ARG A 13 -7.17 -4.31 6.41
N GLN A 14 -7.60 -4.99 7.46
CA GLN A 14 -7.41 -4.57 8.86
C GLN A 14 -6.11 -5.10 9.47
N ALA A 15 -5.38 -5.96 8.76
CA ALA A 15 -4.10 -6.47 9.22
C ALA A 15 -3.07 -5.33 9.31
N PRO A 16 -2.19 -5.37 10.31
CA PRO A 16 -1.12 -4.40 10.43
C PRO A 16 -0.19 -4.46 9.22
N ALA A 17 0.22 -3.30 8.73
CA ALA A 17 1.09 -3.15 7.58
C ALA A 17 2.15 -2.06 7.81
N THR A 18 3.30 -2.27 7.17
CA THR A 18 4.44 -1.35 7.14
C THR A 18 4.78 -1.06 5.69
N VAL A 19 4.91 0.22 5.35
CA VAL A 19 5.29 0.69 4.02
C VAL A 19 6.74 1.15 4.05
N SER A 20 7.51 0.80 3.02
CA SER A 20 8.87 1.28 2.80
C SER A 20 9.10 1.64 1.34
N GLY A 21 10.18 2.36 1.05
CA GLY A 21 10.61 2.67 -0.32
C GLY A 21 9.80 3.76 -1.04
N VAL A 22 9.04 4.57 -0.30
CA VAL A 22 8.46 5.82 -0.79
C VAL A 22 9.50 6.92 -0.57
N ARG A 23 9.88 7.63 -1.64
CA ARG A 23 10.93 8.67 -1.60
C ARG A 23 10.38 10.02 -2.03
N SER A 24 10.91 11.09 -1.45
CA SER A 24 10.65 12.43 -1.97
C SER A 24 11.22 12.62 -3.39
N VAL A 25 10.49 13.33 -4.24
CA VAL A 25 10.99 13.82 -5.55
C VAL A 25 11.59 15.23 -5.50
N GLY A 26 11.48 15.93 -4.36
CA GLY A 26 12.00 17.29 -4.16
C GLY A 26 13.19 17.35 -3.19
N GLN A 27 14.07 18.35 -3.37
CA GLN A 27 15.14 18.67 -2.43
C GLN A 27 14.52 19.03 -1.06
N GLY A 28 14.65 18.13 -0.07
CA GLY A 28 14.37 18.46 1.34
C GLY A 28 13.12 17.84 1.99
N GLN A 29 12.34 16.99 1.32
CA GLN A 29 11.36 16.17 2.04
C GLN A 29 12.06 14.93 2.59
N ALA A 30 11.98 14.73 3.90
CA ALA A 30 12.39 13.48 4.54
C ALA A 30 11.58 12.32 3.96
N ASP A 31 12.19 11.13 3.88
CA ASP A 31 11.44 9.91 3.60
C ASP A 31 10.27 9.83 4.60
N PRO A 32 9.02 9.65 4.13
CA PRO A 32 7.89 9.61 5.03
C PRO A 32 8.10 8.48 6.04
N VAL A 33 8.11 8.82 7.33
CA VAL A 33 8.10 7.84 8.42
C VAL A 33 6.73 7.18 8.42
N ILE A 34 6.63 6.04 7.76
CA ILE A 34 5.36 5.31 7.66
C ILE A 34 5.29 4.33 8.83
N GLY A 35 4.69 4.79 9.92
CA GLY A 35 4.33 3.94 11.05
C GLY A 35 3.36 2.82 10.67
N ARG A 36 3.30 1.80 11.54
CA ARG A 36 2.40 0.64 11.40
C ARG A 36 0.94 1.10 11.32
N ARG A 37 0.21 0.66 10.29
CA ARG A 37 -1.19 1.04 10.03
C ARG A 37 -1.98 -0.13 9.41
N PRO A 38 -3.32 -0.10 9.37
CA PRO A 38 -4.10 -1.09 8.64
C PRO A 38 -3.68 -1.17 7.16
N LEU A 39 -3.70 -2.37 6.59
CA LEU A 39 -3.30 -2.63 5.19
C LEU A 39 -4.09 -1.79 4.18
N GLY A 40 -5.39 -1.62 4.39
CA GLY A 40 -6.22 -0.77 3.52
C GLY A 40 -5.72 0.69 3.52
N GLU A 41 -5.39 1.22 4.69
CA GLU A 41 -4.83 2.57 4.84
C GLU A 41 -3.42 2.67 4.27
N ALA A 42 -2.60 1.63 4.39
CA ALA A 42 -1.28 1.57 3.78
C ALA A 42 -1.35 1.63 2.26
N ILE A 43 -2.29 0.89 1.65
CA ILE A 43 -2.52 0.91 0.20
C ILE A 43 -3.02 2.28 -0.23
N ARG A 44 -4.02 2.84 0.48
CA ARG A 44 -4.52 4.21 0.21
C ARG A 44 -3.40 5.25 0.28
N PHE A 45 -2.57 5.20 1.32
CA PHE A 45 -1.44 6.11 1.47
C PHE A 45 -0.50 6.06 0.26
N VAL A 46 -0.15 4.88 -0.25
CA VAL A 46 0.74 4.77 -1.42
C VAL A 46 0.09 5.31 -2.69
N ILE A 47 -1.23 5.17 -2.84
CA ILE A 47 -1.98 5.75 -3.96
C ILE A 47 -1.98 7.28 -3.86
N ASP A 48 -2.31 7.83 -2.69
CA ASP A 48 -2.38 9.28 -2.44
C ASP A 48 -1.00 9.94 -2.50
N ALA A 49 0.07 9.20 -2.16
CA ALA A 49 1.45 9.66 -2.30
C ALA A 49 1.84 9.89 -3.76
N HIS A 50 1.16 9.26 -4.72
CA HIS A 50 1.37 9.54 -6.14
C HIS A 50 0.45 10.67 -6.60
N PRO A 51 0.93 11.73 -7.29
CA PRO A 51 2.24 11.86 -7.96
C PRO A 51 3.32 12.60 -7.15
N HIS A 52 3.07 12.93 -5.89
CA HIS A 52 3.93 13.78 -5.08
C HIS A 52 5.23 13.11 -4.60
N TYR A 53 5.29 11.78 -4.60
CA TYR A 53 6.43 10.97 -4.18
C TYR A 53 6.82 9.95 -5.26
N ASP A 54 8.10 9.60 -5.27
CA ASP A 54 8.59 8.45 -6.03
C ASP A 54 8.23 7.17 -5.27
N ILE A 55 7.30 6.42 -5.85
CA ILE A 55 6.84 5.12 -5.35
C ILE A 55 7.40 3.96 -6.18
N SER A 56 8.44 4.19 -6.99
CA SER A 56 9.06 3.15 -7.83
C SER A 56 9.58 1.97 -7.00
N GLY A 57 10.11 2.25 -5.81
CA GLY A 57 10.67 1.27 -4.87
C GLY A 57 9.72 0.83 -3.76
N VAL A 58 8.42 1.17 -3.83
CA VAL A 58 7.49 0.92 -2.73
C VAL A 58 7.32 -0.58 -2.44
N SER A 59 7.31 -0.93 -1.16
CA SER A 59 7.06 -2.27 -0.64
C SER A 59 6.16 -2.18 0.60
N ILE A 60 5.03 -2.90 0.59
CA ILE A 60 4.17 -3.05 1.77
C ILE A 60 4.31 -4.47 2.32
N ALA A 61 4.77 -4.59 3.55
CA ALA A 61 4.71 -5.84 4.33
C ALA A 61 3.46 -5.79 5.23
N TYR A 62 2.75 -6.90 5.40
CA TYR A 62 1.52 -6.93 6.19
C TYR A 62 1.26 -8.28 6.87
N GLY A 63 0.38 -8.26 7.86
CA GLY A 63 0.07 -9.41 8.69
C GLY A 63 1.26 -9.80 9.58
N ASP A 64 1.61 -11.09 9.57
CA ASP A 64 2.73 -11.68 10.29
C ASP A 64 4.02 -11.72 9.44
N GLY A 65 3.99 -11.17 8.22
CA GLY A 65 5.12 -11.18 7.29
C GLY A 65 5.26 -12.45 6.46
N SER A 66 4.38 -13.45 6.62
CA SER A 66 4.32 -14.63 5.74
C SER A 66 3.68 -14.32 4.38
N ALA A 67 2.88 -13.25 4.32
CA ALA A 67 2.17 -12.86 3.11
C ALA A 67 3.11 -12.19 2.08
N PRO A 68 2.84 -12.36 0.77
CA PRO A 68 3.63 -11.71 -0.27
C PRO A 68 3.63 -10.19 -0.12
N ARG A 69 4.79 -9.55 -0.22
CA ARG A 69 4.88 -8.08 -0.16
C ARG A 69 4.18 -7.44 -1.37
N LEU A 70 3.52 -6.32 -1.15
CA LEU A 70 2.86 -5.57 -2.22
C LEU A 70 3.80 -4.51 -2.77
N GLY A 71 4.10 -4.59 -4.07
CA GLY A 71 4.80 -3.54 -4.80
C GLY A 71 3.84 -2.54 -5.43
N ARG A 72 4.40 -1.54 -6.13
CA ARG A 72 3.63 -0.50 -6.84
C ARG A 72 2.52 -1.06 -7.75
N ARG A 73 2.81 -2.14 -8.48
CA ARG A 73 1.87 -2.71 -9.45
C ARG A 73 0.68 -3.37 -8.74
N GLU A 74 0.96 -4.12 -7.68
CA GLU A 74 -0.04 -4.79 -6.85
C GLU A 74 -0.93 -3.77 -6.16
N VAL A 75 -0.35 -2.73 -5.55
CA VAL A 75 -1.08 -1.63 -4.91
C VAL A 75 -2.04 -0.96 -5.89
N LYS A 76 -1.60 -0.64 -7.11
CA LYS A 76 -2.46 -0.04 -8.14
C LYS A 76 -3.58 -0.97 -8.58
N ALA A 77 -3.29 -2.26 -8.77
CA ALA A 77 -4.31 -3.24 -9.15
C ALA A 77 -5.37 -3.44 -8.04
N LEU A 78 -4.92 -3.54 -6.79
CA LEU A 78 -5.77 -3.66 -5.61
C LEU A 78 -6.68 -2.44 -5.44
N TRP A 79 -6.13 -1.24 -5.59
CA TRP A 79 -6.92 -0.01 -5.51
C TRP A 79 -7.95 0.09 -6.63
N ALA A 80 -7.58 -0.30 -7.87
CA ALA A 80 -8.52 -0.31 -8.99
C ALA A 80 -9.70 -1.27 -8.76
N GLU A 81 -9.45 -2.45 -8.16
CA GLU A 81 -10.49 -3.46 -7.92
C GLU A 81 -11.32 -3.15 -6.65
N TYR A 82 -10.68 -2.76 -5.56
CA TYR A 82 -11.30 -2.68 -4.23
C TYR A 82 -11.32 -1.29 -3.61
N GLY A 83 -10.73 -0.26 -4.23
CA GLY A 83 -10.58 1.08 -3.65
C GLY A 83 -11.89 1.69 -3.15
N ARG A 84 -12.97 1.58 -3.93
CA ARG A 84 -14.31 2.04 -3.51
C ARG A 84 -14.80 1.35 -2.23
N ARG A 85 -14.61 0.04 -2.16
CA ARG A 85 -15.02 -0.80 -1.00
C ARG A 85 -14.11 -0.60 0.21
N TRP A 86 -12.96 0.06 0.06
CA TRP A 86 -12.13 0.53 1.17
C TRP A 86 -12.52 1.92 1.67
N MET A 87 -13.29 2.68 0.90
CA MET A 87 -13.83 3.97 1.31
C MET A 87 -15.24 3.86 1.90
N GLU A 88 -15.89 2.72 1.75
CA GLU A 88 -17.15 2.36 2.41
C GLU A 88 -16.79 1.79 3.80
N GLU A 89 -17.04 2.57 4.86
CA GLU A 89 -16.86 2.16 6.27
C GLU A 89 -17.82 1.04 6.69
#